data_AF-A0A1S7DTD4-F1
#
_entry.id   AF-A0A1S7DTD4-F1
#
_cell.length_a   1.000
_cell.length_b   1.000
_cell.length_c   1.000
_cell.angle_alpha   90.00
_cell.angle_beta   90.00
_cell.angle_gamma   90.00
#
_symmetry.space_group_name_H-M   'P 1'
#
loop_
_entity.id
_entity.type
_entity.pdbx_description
1 polymer ?
#
loop_
_entity_poly.entity_id
_entity_poly.type
_entity_poly.pdbx_seq_one_letter_code
_entity_poly.pdbx_strand_id
1 'polypeptide(L)' 'MNQIDLYNKIADIALNAKRPIKISELANILGVEKNGRNIHNYIRGAYGHFKRNNDQITAGKISGVFTDENGNYVY' A
#
# COMPACT_ATOMS: atom_id res chain seq x y z
N MET A 1 -15.29 -4.19 1.72
CA MET A 1 -14.63 -2.89 1.42
C MET A 1 -14.56 -2.75 -0.08
N ASN A 2 -15.00 -1.63 -0.64
CA ASN A 2 -14.86 -1.42 -2.09
C ASN A 2 -13.39 -1.10 -2.45
N GLN A 3 -13.04 -1.15 -3.73
CA GLN A 3 -11.66 -0.99 -4.20
C GLN A 3 -11.09 0.41 -3.92
N ILE A 4 -11.93 1.45 -4.03
CA ILE A 4 -11.52 2.84 -3.81
C ILE A 4 -11.24 3.08 -2.32
N ASP A 5 -12.09 2.57 -1.42
CA ASP A 5 -11.90 2.64 0.03
C ASP A 5 -10.60 1.94 0.45
N LEU A 6 -10.31 0.78 -0.16
CA LEU A 6 -9.06 0.06 0.06
C LEU A 6 -7.84 0.90 -0.35
N TYR A 7 -7.88 1.55 -1.50
CA TYR A 7 -6.79 2.41 -1.97
C TYR A 7 -6.60 3.64 -1.10
N ASN A 8 -7.69 4.27 -0.68
CA ASN A 8 -7.64 5.40 0.24
C ASN A 8 -7.05 5.00 1.59
N LYS A 9 -7.38 3.82 2.13
CA LYS A 9 -6.74 3.31 3.35
C LYS A 9 -5.24 3.07 3.18
N ILE A 10 -4.82 2.47 2.06
CA ILE A 10 -3.40 2.24 1.76
C ILE A 10 -2.65 3.57 1.67
N ALA A 11 -3.25 4.58 1.03
CA ALA A 11 -2.69 5.93 0.96
C ALA A 11 -2.55 6.58 2.34
N ASP A 12 -3.61 6.54 3.15
CA ASP A 12 -3.58 7.11 4.50
C ASP A 12 -2.50 6.46 5.38
N ILE A 13 -2.38 5.12 5.32
CA ILE A 13 -1.31 4.39 6.00
C ILE A 13 0.07 4.84 5.50
N ALA A 14 0.26 4.97 4.19
CA ALA A 14 1.53 5.38 3.60
C ALA A 14 1.91 6.83 3.95
N LEU A 15 0.94 7.74 3.99
CA LEU A 15 1.16 9.15 4.32
C LEU A 15 1.55 9.34 5.79
N ASN A 16 1.00 8.52 6.69
CA ASN A 16 1.25 8.59 8.12
C ASN A 16 2.38 7.66 8.60
N ALA A 17 2.95 6.83 7.73
CA ALA A 17 4.00 5.90 8.09
C ALA A 17 5.30 6.61 8.50
N LYS A 18 5.77 6.32 9.72
CA LYS A 18 7.06 6.82 10.24
C LYS A 18 8.23 5.89 9.95
N ARG A 19 7.94 4.67 9.50
CA ARG A 19 8.91 3.62 9.15
C ARG A 19 8.36 2.78 8.00
N PRO A 20 9.20 1.99 7.32
CA PRO A 20 8.71 0.98 6.40
C PRO A 20 7.71 0.02 7.08
N ILE A 21 6.68 -0.36 6.33
CA ILE A 21 5.60 -1.24 6.77
C ILE A 21 5.69 -2.53 5.97
N LYS A 22 5.81 -3.66 6.68
CA LYS A 22 5.84 -4.98 6.05
C LYS A 22 4.48 -5.33 5.46
N ILE A 23 4.45 -6.06 4.35
CA ILE A 23 3.20 -6.54 3.73
C ILE A 23 2.34 -7.36 4.69
N SER A 24 2.94 -8.13 5.61
CA SER A 24 2.19 -8.86 6.65
C SER A 24 1.54 -7.94 7.68
N GLU A 25 2.21 -6.85 8.06
CA GLU A 25 1.67 -5.81 8.93
C GLU A 25 0.51 -5.09 8.24
N LEU A 26 0.68 -4.70 6.98
CA LEU A 26 -0.38 -4.10 6.18
C LEU A 26 -1.59 -5.03 6.04
N ALA A 27 -1.38 -6.33 5.79
CA ALA A 27 -2.46 -7.31 5.70
C ALA A 27 -3.31 -7.37 6.98
N ASN A 28 -2.64 -7.38 8.14
CA ASN A 28 -3.31 -7.36 9.43
C ASN A 28 -4.11 -6.06 9.64
N ILE A 29 -3.54 -4.90 9.29
CA ILE A 29 -4.24 -3.59 9.41
C ILE A 29 -5.48 -3.54 8.52
N LEU A 30 -5.37 -4.05 7.30
CA LEU A 30 -6.47 -4.05 6.34
C LEU A 30 -7.53 -5.13 6.62
N GLY A 31 -7.26 -6.07 7.53
CA GLY A 31 -8.15 -7.19 7.84
C GLY A 31 -8.35 -8.13 6.64
N VAL A 32 -7.33 -8.27 5.78
CA VAL A 32 -7.37 -9.15 4.61
C VAL A 32 -6.47 -10.36 4.83
N GLU A 33 -6.84 -11.50 4.25
CA GLU A 33 -6.02 -12.71 4.35
C GLU A 33 -4.58 -12.46 3.87
N LYS A 34 -3.61 -13.05 4.58
CA LYS A 34 -2.15 -12.98 4.31
C LYS A 34 -1.74 -13.69 3.01
N ASN A 35 -2.51 -13.54 1.94
CA ASN A 35 -2.08 -14.02 0.64
C ASN A 35 -1.22 -12.92 0.01
N GLY A 36 0.11 -13.06 0.09
CA GLY A 36 1.07 -12.02 -0.30
C GLY A 36 0.80 -11.45 -1.70
N ARG A 37 0.40 -12.29 -2.67
CA ARG A 37 0.00 -11.84 -4.01
C ARG A 37 -1.12 -10.79 -4.01
N ASN A 38 -2.12 -10.92 -3.13
CA ASN A 38 -3.24 -9.98 -3.06
C ASN A 38 -2.79 -8.62 -2.52
N ILE A 39 -1.97 -8.60 -1.47
CA ILE A 39 -1.46 -7.36 -0.90
C ILE A 39 -0.59 -6.58 -1.90
N HIS A 40 0.30 -7.26 -2.61
CA HIS A 40 1.11 -6.62 -3.65
C HIS A 40 0.23 -5.99 -4.74
N ASN A 41 -0.81 -6.70 -5.17
CA ASN A 41 -1.76 -6.17 -6.16
C ASN A 41 -2.54 -4.96 -5.62
N TYR A 42 -2.91 -4.96 -4.34
CA TYR A 42 -3.59 -3.83 -3.72
C TYR A 42 -2.68 -2.60 -3.62
N ILE A 43 -1.43 -2.77 -3.20
CA ILE A 43 -0.43 -1.68 -3.15
C ILE A 43 -0.21 -1.11 -4.56
N ARG A 44 0.02 -1.98 -5.55
CA ARG A 44 0.23 -1.56 -6.94
C ARG A 44 -1.00 -0.86 -7.53
N GLY A 45 -2.18 -1.37 -7.22
CA GLY A 45 -3.45 -0.77 -7.61
C GLY A 45 -3.65 0.62 -6.99
N ALA A 46 -3.36 0.77 -5.69
CA ALA A 46 -3.46 2.03 -4.98
C ALA A 46 -2.55 3.08 -5.60
N TYR A 47 -1.26 2.78 -5.81
CA TYR A 47 -0.41 3.71 -6.53
C TYR A 47 -0.96 4.07 -7.91
N GLY A 48 -1.34 3.06 -8.70
CA GLY A 48 -1.78 3.28 -10.07
C GLY A 48 -2.98 4.23 -10.10
N HIS A 49 -3.88 4.10 -9.13
CA HIS A 49 -4.99 5.01 -8.92
C HIS A 49 -4.52 6.45 -8.65
N PHE A 50 -3.68 6.69 -7.64
CA PHE A 50 -3.23 8.05 -7.29
C PHE A 50 -2.36 8.68 -8.37
N LYS A 51 -1.47 7.91 -9.00
CA LYS A 51 -0.65 8.39 -10.12
C LYS A 51 -1.49 8.82 -11.32
N ARG A 52 -2.52 8.04 -11.70
CA ARG A 52 -3.42 8.40 -12.81
C ARG A 52 -4.28 9.63 -12.50
N ASN A 53 -4.56 9.89 -11.23
CA ASN A 53 -5.26 11.06 -10.75
C ASN A 53 -4.33 12.27 -10.45
N ASN A 54 -3.09 12.26 -10.95
CA ASN A 54 -2.08 13.31 -10.73
C ASN A 54 -1.66 13.57 -9.27
N ASP A 55 -1.98 12.67 -8.34
CA ASP A 55 -1.48 12.75 -6.96
C ASP A 55 -0.13 12.03 -6.84
N GLN A 56 0.92 12.70 -7.32
CA GLN A 56 2.29 12.18 -7.31
C GLN A 56 2.87 12.04 -5.89
N ILE A 57 2.40 12.85 -4.93
CA ILE A 57 2.89 12.82 -3.55
C ILE A 57 2.44 11.53 -2.88
N THR A 58 1.13 11.24 -2.92
CA THR A 58 0.58 10.01 -2.35
C THR A 58 1.13 8.79 -3.06
N ALA A 59 1.20 8.83 -4.40
CA ALA A 59 1.80 7.78 -5.21
C ALA A 59 3.26 7.48 -4.79
N GLY A 60 4.08 8.52 -4.63
CA GLY A 60 5.47 8.39 -4.18
C GLY A 60 5.57 7.77 -2.79
N LYS A 61 4.71 8.20 -1.85
CA LYS A 61 4.65 7.63 -0.50
C LYS A 61 4.30 6.15 -0.50
N ILE A 62 3.31 5.74 -1.29
CA ILE A 62 2.94 4.32 -1.43
C ILE A 62 4.14 3.49 -1.91
N SER A 63 4.87 3.97 -2.93
CA SER A 63 6.02 3.24 -3.47
C SER A 63 7.23 3.17 -2.54
N GLY A 64 7.34 4.09 -1.57
CA GLY A 64 8.50 4.22 -0.68
C GLY A 64 8.28 3.76 0.76
N VAL A 65 7.11 3.19 1.09
CA VAL A 65 6.77 2.79 2.47
C VAL A 65 6.63 1.28 2.63
N PHE A 66 6.03 0.58 1.66
CA PHE A 66 5.71 -0.83 1.85
C PHE A 66 6.87 -1.74 1.43
N THR A 67 7.21 -2.70 2.28
CA THR A 67 8.27 -3.67 2.03
C THR A 67 7.80 -5.11 2.21
N ASP A 68 8.51 -6.06 1.60
CA ASP A 68 8.34 -7.48 1.88
C ASP A 68 8.92 -7.82 3.26
N GLU A 69 8.90 -9.10 3.60
CA GLU A 69 9.42 -9.57 4.88
C GLU A 69 10.94 -9.40 5.03
N ASN A 70 11.65 -9.30 3.91
CA ASN A 70 13.10 -9.12 3.81
C ASN A 70 13.52 -7.64 3.76
N GLY A 71 12.57 -6.71 3.69
CA GLY A 71 12.83 -5.27 3.60
C GLY A 71 12.95 -4.72 2.18
N ASN A 72 12.65 -5.51 1.14
CA ASN A 72 12.62 -5.02 -0.24
C ASN A 72 11.32 -4.27 -0.50
N TYR A 73 11.38 -3.11 -1.13
CA TYR A 73 10.17 -2.35 -1.50
C TYR A 73 9.35 -3.12 -2.55
N VAL A 74 8.04 -3.24 -2.31
CA VAL A 74 7.16 -4.20 -3.03
C VAL A 74 6.39 -3.62 -4.20
N TYR A 75 6.76 -2.40 -4.59
CA TYR A 75 6.02 -1.63 -5.56
C TYR A 75 6.68 -1.66 -6.95
#